data_AF-A0A7G1I1V2-F1
#
_entry.id   AF-A0A7G1I1V2-F1
#
_cell.length_a   1.000
_cell.length_b   1.000
_cell.length_c   1.000
_cell.angle_alpha   90.00
_cell.angle_beta   90.00
_cell.angle_gamma   90.00
#
_symmetry.space_group_name_H-M   'P 1'
#
loop_
_entity.id
_entity.type
_entity.pdbx_description
1 polymer ?
#
loop_
_entity_poly.entity_id
_entity_poly.type
_entity_poly.pdbx_seq_one_letter_code
_entity_poly.pdbx_strand_id
1 'polypeptide(L)'
;MSTAMSTVLPSGSGLPALLGIAAVAAALANMVNNLPATLVLLPLVSASGPAAVLAVLIGVNIGPNLTYVGSLSNLLWRRVLRSHHVEAGVGEYTRLGLCTVPTALLAAVLALWASVQLLGV
;
A
#
# COMPACT_ATOMS: atom_id res chain seq x y z
N MET A 1 28.66 2.69 2.93
CA MET A 1 27.47 2.26 2.14
C MET A 1 26.18 2.17 2.96
N SER A 2 26.09 2.81 4.14
CA SER A 2 24.91 2.81 5.01
C SER A 2 24.20 4.17 5.10
N THR A 3 24.89 5.27 4.81
CA THR A 3 24.40 6.64 5.04
C THR A 3 23.38 7.14 4.02
N ALA A 4 23.33 6.54 2.81
CA ALA A 4 22.41 6.97 1.75
C ALA A 4 20.99 6.40 1.94
N MET A 5 20.83 5.30 2.68
CA MET A 5 19.53 4.61 2.85
C MET A 5 18.73 5.12 4.05
N SER A 6 19.37 5.76 5.04
CA SER A 6 18.69 6.40 6.18
C SER A 6 17.95 7.69 5.83
N THR A 7 18.18 8.24 4.64
CA THR A 7 17.56 9.49 4.18
C THR A 7 16.23 9.25 3.45
N VAL A 8 15.95 8.01 3.04
CA VAL A 8 14.77 7.67 2.22
C VAL A 8 13.65 7.00 3.04
N LEU A 9 13.97 6.39 4.18
CA LEU A 9 12.99 5.84 5.11
C LEU A 9 13.06 6.63 6.42
N PRO A 10 12.04 7.45 6.73
CA PRO A 10 11.99 8.10 8.03
C PRO A 10 11.90 7.00 9.10
N SER A 11 12.87 6.97 10.01
CA SER A 11 12.88 6.05 11.15
C SER A 11 11.96 6.57 12.25
N GLY A 12 11.11 5.69 12.80
CA GLY A 12 10.23 5.97 13.94
C GLY A 12 8.75 5.65 13.71
N SER A 13 7.95 5.72 14.78
CA SER A 13 6.49 5.55 14.77
C SER A 13 5.72 6.85 14.48
N GLY A 14 6.42 7.90 14.07
CA GLY A 14 5.81 9.19 13.74
C GLY A 14 4.88 9.08 12.52
N LEU A 15 3.79 9.82 12.52
CA LEU A 15 2.82 9.83 11.42
C LEU A 15 3.47 10.04 10.03
N PRO A 16 4.43 10.96 9.83
CA PRO A 16 5.09 11.13 8.53
C PRO A 16 5.90 9.90 8.08
N ALA A 17 6.50 9.18 9.03
CA ALA A 17 7.26 7.97 8.77
C ALA A 17 6.34 6.84 8.27
N LEU A 18 5.24 6.60 9.00
CA LEU A 18 4.26 5.59 8.64
C LEU A 18 3.60 5.90 7.29
N LEU A 19 3.29 7.17 7.02
CA LEU A 19 2.78 7.61 5.72
C LEU A 19 3.77 7.37 4.59
N GLY A 20 5.05 7.71 4.80
CA GLY A 20 6.11 7.46 3.82
C GLY A 20 6.27 5.98 3.49
N ILE A 21 6.33 5.12 4.53
CA ILE A 21 6.44 3.67 4.37
C ILE A 21 5.23 3.12 3.60
N ALA A 22 4.02 3.49 3.98
CA ALA A 22 2.79 3.03 3.33
C ALA A 22 2.70 3.52 1.87
N ALA A 23 3.15 4.74 1.58
CA ALA A 23 3.18 5.29 0.23
C ALA A 23 4.19 4.55 -0.67
N VAL A 24 5.41 4.29 -0.17
CA VAL A 24 6.43 3.50 -0.89
C VAL A 24 5.91 2.09 -1.17
N ALA A 25 5.29 1.45 -0.17
CA ALA A 25 4.70 0.14 -0.31
C ALA A 25 3.57 0.11 -1.36
N ALA A 26 2.68 1.11 -1.33
CA ALA A 26 1.60 1.25 -2.30
C ALA A 26 2.12 1.48 -3.74
N ALA A 27 3.16 2.30 -3.89
CA ALA A 27 3.79 2.56 -5.18
C ALA A 27 4.44 1.29 -5.75
N LEU A 28 5.25 0.59 -4.93
CA LEU A 28 5.88 -0.66 -5.34
C LEU A 28 4.84 -1.72 -5.69
N ALA A 29 3.77 -1.86 -4.89
CA ALA A 29 2.72 -2.82 -5.16
C ALA A 29 1.94 -2.53 -6.45
N ASN A 30 1.82 -1.28 -6.89
CA ASN A 30 1.29 -0.96 -8.23
C ASN A 30 2.25 -1.35 -9.37
N MET A 31 3.56 -1.35 -9.13
CA MET A 31 4.56 -1.70 -10.14
C MET A 31 4.73 -3.21 -10.29
N VAL A 32 4.80 -3.95 -9.18
CA VAL A 32 5.19 -5.36 -9.17
C VAL A 32 4.17 -6.29 -8.50
N ASN A 33 2.98 -5.81 -8.16
CA ASN A 33 1.92 -6.51 -7.41
C ASN A 33 2.17 -6.58 -5.88
N ASN A 34 1.11 -6.87 -5.10
CA ASN A 34 1.17 -6.89 -3.64
C ASN A 34 2.07 -7.98 -3.07
N LEU A 35 2.02 -9.21 -3.62
CA LEU A 35 2.78 -10.33 -3.06
C LEU A 35 4.29 -10.15 -3.22
N PRO A 36 4.84 -9.84 -4.42
CA PRO A 36 6.27 -9.56 -4.57
C PRO A 36 6.72 -8.34 -3.77
N ALA A 37 5.92 -7.27 -3.75
CA ALA A 37 6.23 -6.08 -2.95
C ALA A 37 6.31 -6.41 -1.45
N THR A 38 5.41 -7.25 -0.94
CA THR A 38 5.41 -7.70 0.45
C THR A 38 6.69 -8.47 0.79
N LEU A 39 7.07 -9.43 -0.06
CA LEU A 39 8.27 -10.25 0.14
C LEU A 39 9.57 -9.43 0.13
N VAL A 40 9.61 -8.35 -0.66
CA VAL A 40 10.74 -7.43 -0.72
C VAL A 40 10.77 -6.49 0.49
N LEU A 41 9.64 -5.89 0.86
CA LEU A 41 9.60 -4.81 1.84
C LEU A 41 9.59 -5.29 3.29
N LEU A 42 8.91 -6.40 3.60
CA LEU A 42 8.78 -6.87 4.99
C LEU A 42 10.14 -7.12 5.66
N PRO A 43 11.12 -7.80 5.04
CA PRO A 43 12.43 -7.99 5.64
C PRO A 43 13.15 -6.66 5.92
N LEU A 44 12.99 -5.68 5.03
CA LEU A 44 13.64 -4.37 5.11
C LEU A 44 13.12 -3.51 6.27
N VAL A 45 11.82 -3.62 6.59
CA VAL A 45 11.19 -2.83 7.66
C VAL A 45 11.06 -3.60 8.98
N SER A 46 11.35 -4.90 8.99
CA SER A 46 11.20 -5.76 10.18
C SER A 46 11.97 -5.25 11.41
N ALA A 47 13.19 -4.73 11.19
CA ALA A 47 14.03 -4.15 12.24
C ALA A 47 13.54 -2.77 12.74
N SER A 48 12.63 -2.12 12.02
CA SER A 48 12.05 -0.81 12.38
C SER A 48 10.84 -0.92 13.32
N GLY A 49 10.40 -2.14 13.62
CA GLY A 49 9.34 -2.44 14.59
C GLY A 49 7.95 -2.71 13.98
N PRO A 50 6.98 -3.13 14.82
CA PRO A 50 5.67 -3.59 14.37
C PRO A 50 4.89 -2.53 13.58
N ALA A 51 4.96 -1.26 13.99
CA ALA A 51 4.27 -0.17 13.29
C ALA A 51 4.73 -0.01 11.83
N ALA A 52 6.04 -0.16 11.56
CA ALA A 52 6.58 -0.09 10.21
C ALA A 52 6.13 -1.29 9.35
N VAL A 53 6.10 -2.49 9.93
CA VAL A 53 5.55 -3.70 9.29
C VAL A 53 4.08 -3.50 8.93
N LEU A 54 3.27 -3.01 9.87
CA LEU A 54 1.86 -2.74 9.63
C LEU A 54 1.65 -1.65 8.57
N ALA A 55 2.47 -0.61 8.55
CA ALA A 55 2.41 0.43 7.52
C ALA A 55 2.71 -0.14 6.12
N VAL A 56 3.69 -1.04 5.98
CA VAL A 56 3.94 -1.77 4.73
C VAL A 56 2.72 -2.60 4.34
N LEU A 57 2.17 -3.39 5.27
CA LEU A 57 1.01 -4.24 5.01
C LEU A 57 -0.22 -3.44 4.58
N ILE A 58 -0.44 -2.26 5.15
CA ILE A 58 -1.49 -1.32 4.72
C ILE A 58 -1.21 -0.88 3.28
N GLY A 59 0.00 -0.39 3.00
CA GLY A 59 0.36 0.12 1.67
C GLY A 59 0.25 -0.91 0.56
N VAL A 60 0.79 -2.13 0.76
CA VAL A 60 0.75 -3.19 -0.27
C VAL A 60 -0.63 -3.74 -0.53
N ASN A 61 -1.59 -3.62 0.39
CA ASN A 61 -2.96 -4.11 0.20
C ASN A 61 -3.92 -3.02 -0.33
N ILE A 62 -3.74 -1.77 0.08
CA ILE A 62 -4.58 -0.66 -0.39
C ILE A 62 -4.09 -0.15 -1.76
N GLY A 63 -2.78 0.00 -1.92
CA GLY A 63 -2.14 0.61 -3.09
C GLY A 63 -2.57 0.02 -4.45
N PRO A 64 -2.52 -1.31 -4.65
CA PRO A 64 -2.88 -1.96 -5.92
C PRO A 64 -4.29 -1.67 -6.45
N ASN A 65 -5.20 -1.16 -5.63
CA ASN A 65 -6.54 -0.75 -6.06
C ASN A 65 -6.55 0.57 -6.83
N LEU A 66 -5.41 1.26 -6.92
CA LEU A 66 -5.28 2.55 -7.61
C LEU A 66 -5.47 2.38 -9.12
N THR A 67 -4.98 1.26 -9.65
CA THR A 67 -5.03 0.96 -11.07
C THR A 67 -5.60 -0.42 -11.30
N TYR A 68 -6.28 -0.58 -12.42
CA TYR A 68 -6.84 -1.87 -12.80
C TYR A 68 -5.77 -2.96 -12.98
N VAL A 69 -4.55 -2.56 -13.35
CA VAL A 69 -3.40 -3.45 -13.58
C VAL A 69 -2.65 -3.78 -12.28
N GLY A 70 -2.85 -2.98 -11.22
CA GLY A 70 -2.10 -3.09 -9.97
C GLY A 70 -2.23 -4.44 -9.27
N SER A 71 -3.29 -5.21 -9.54
CA SER A 71 -3.50 -6.53 -8.95
C SER A 71 -3.97 -7.58 -9.95
N LEU A 72 -3.44 -8.80 -9.82
CA LEU A 72 -3.89 -10.01 -10.52
C LEU A 72 -5.37 -10.27 -10.26
N SER A 73 -5.86 -9.98 -9.05
CA SER A 73 -7.27 -10.15 -8.70
C SER A 73 -8.18 -9.26 -9.56
N ASN A 74 -7.77 -8.02 -9.85
CA ASN A 74 -8.49 -7.13 -10.75
C ASN A 74 -8.51 -7.68 -12.19
N LEU A 75 -7.39 -8.24 -12.65
CA LEU A 75 -7.31 -8.85 -13.98
C LEU A 75 -8.18 -10.12 -14.10
N LEU A 76 -8.23 -10.95 -13.06
CA LEU A 76 -9.12 -12.11 -12.98
C LEU A 76 -10.58 -11.66 -13.00
N TRP A 77 -10.93 -10.65 -12.21
CA TRP A 77 -12.26 -10.07 -12.19
C TRP A 77 -12.68 -9.54 -13.58
N ARG A 78 -11.78 -8.86 -14.30
CA ARG A 78 -12.02 -8.46 -15.70
C ARG A 78 -12.29 -9.63 -16.61
N ARG A 79 -11.57 -10.73 -16.41
CA ARG A 79 -11.74 -11.92 -17.24
C ARG A 79 -13.15 -12.50 -17.03
N VAL A 80 -13.62 -12.54 -15.78
CA VAL A 80 -14.96 -12.99 -15.42
C VAL A 80 -16.05 -12.03 -15.93
N LEU A 81 -15.90 -10.71 -15.75
CA LEU A 81 -16.88 -9.75 -16.26
C LEU A 81 -17.00 -9.79 -17.79
N ARG A 82 -15.87 -9.97 -18.49
CA ARG A 82 -15.88 -10.15 -19.95
C ARG A 82 -16.59 -11.44 -20.37
N SER A 83 -16.49 -12.53 -19.61
CA SER A 83 -17.30 -13.74 -19.91
C SER A 83 -18.80 -13.51 -19.72
N HIS A 84 -19.19 -12.54 -18.89
CA HIS A 84 -20.59 -12.14 -18.69
C HIS A 84 -21.03 -10.94 -19.55
N HIS A 85 -20.22 -10.52 -20.54
CA HIS A 85 -20.54 -9.39 -21.43
C HIS A 85 -20.79 -8.06 -20.69
N VAL A 86 -20.20 -7.90 -19.50
CA VAL A 86 -20.25 -6.64 -18.73
C VAL A 86 -18.97 -5.85 -18.97
N GLU A 87 -19.08 -4.71 -19.63
CA GLU A 87 -17.96 -3.81 -19.85
C GLU A 87 -17.73 -2.91 -18.63
N ALA A 88 -16.89 -3.36 -17.69
CA ALA A 88 -16.37 -2.47 -16.64
C ALA A 88 -15.31 -1.54 -17.24
N GLY A 89 -15.61 -0.24 -17.29
CA GLY A 89 -14.70 0.78 -17.81
C GLY A 89 -13.43 0.90 -16.98
N VAL A 90 -12.27 0.61 -17.59
CA VAL A 90 -10.95 0.75 -16.94
C VAL A 90 -10.70 2.18 -16.44
N GLY A 91 -11.23 3.18 -17.14
CA GLY A 91 -11.14 4.58 -16.76
C GLY A 91 -11.97 4.94 -15.52
N GLU A 92 -13.17 4.37 -15.40
CA GLU A 92 -14.03 4.59 -14.23
C GLU A 92 -13.40 3.97 -12.97
N TYR A 93 -12.91 2.74 -13.09
CA TYR A 93 -12.19 2.07 -12.01
C TYR A 93 -10.98 2.88 -11.54
N THR A 94 -10.14 3.35 -12.47
CA THR A 94 -8.94 4.12 -12.14
C THR A 94 -9.30 5.48 -11.52
N ARG A 95 -10.36 6.14 -11.98
CA ARG A 95 -10.84 7.41 -11.37
C ARG A 95 -11.34 7.20 -9.94
N LEU A 96 -12.11 6.13 -9.70
CA LEU A 96 -12.54 5.76 -8.36
C LEU A 96 -11.33 5.43 -7.49
N GLY A 97 -10.39 4.63 -7.99
CA GLY A 97 -9.13 4.30 -7.30
C GLY A 97 -8.31 5.54 -6.93
N LEU A 98 -8.20 6.53 -7.82
CA LEU A 98 -7.51 7.80 -7.55
C LEU A 98 -8.14 8.60 -6.40
N CYS A 99 -9.44 8.45 -6.13
CA CYS A 99 -10.10 9.10 -5.00
C CYS A 99 -10.06 8.23 -3.74
N THR A 100 -10.31 6.92 -3.86
CA THR A 100 -10.48 6.02 -2.72
C THR A 100 -9.16 5.55 -2.13
N VAL A 101 -8.12 5.33 -2.96
CA VAL A 101 -6.83 4.85 -2.46
C VAL A 101 -6.12 5.87 -1.59
N PRO A 102 -5.94 7.15 -2.00
CA PRO A 102 -5.27 8.13 -1.15
C PRO A 102 -6.04 8.37 0.15
N THR A 103 -7.37 8.44 0.08
CA THR A 103 -8.22 8.67 1.27
C THR A 103 -8.19 7.49 2.23
N ALA A 104 -8.33 6.25 1.72
CA ALA A 104 -8.23 5.04 2.53
C ALA A 104 -6.83 4.85 3.13
N LEU A 105 -5.78 5.13 2.36
CA LEU A 105 -4.40 5.02 2.82
C LEU A 105 -4.12 6.00 3.95
N LEU A 106 -4.53 7.27 3.79
CA LEU A 106 -4.41 8.28 4.84
C LEU A 106 -5.18 7.87 6.10
N ALA A 107 -6.45 7.46 5.95
CA ALA A 107 -7.28 7.06 7.08
C ALA A 107 -6.72 5.83 7.82
N ALA A 108 -6.24 4.82 7.10
CA ALA A 108 -5.66 3.61 7.68
C ALA A 108 -4.34 3.90 8.42
N VAL A 109 -3.48 4.74 7.85
CA VAL A 109 -2.21 5.14 8.51
C VAL A 109 -2.48 6.01 9.72
N LEU A 110 -3.47 6.91 9.68
CA LEU A 110 -3.89 7.70 10.84
C LEU A 110 -4.42 6.79 11.96
N ALA A 111 -5.24 5.78 11.62
CA ALA A 111 -5.73 4.80 12.58
C ALA A 111 -4.59 3.96 13.19
N LEU A 112 -3.62 3.55 12.39
CA LEU A 112 -2.42 2.87 12.86
C LEU A 112 -1.63 3.75 13.82
N TRP A 113 -1.36 5.00 13.43
CA TRP A 113 -0.65 5.96 14.28
C TRP A 113 -1.37 6.17 15.62
N ALA A 114 -2.69 6.41 15.60
CA ALA A 114 -3.48 6.52 16.80
C ALA A 114 -3.41 5.26 17.67
N SER A 115 -3.45 4.07 17.06
CA SER A 115 -3.32 2.80 17.77
C SER A 115 -1.96 2.65 18.45
N VAL A 116 -0.87 3.05 17.79
CA VAL A 116 0.47 3.05 18.39
C VAL A 116 0.52 3.98 19.60
N GLN A 117 -0.06 5.17 19.50
CA GLN A 117 -0.10 6.14 20.61
C GLN A 117 -0.95 5.67 21.80
N LEU A 118 -2.06 4.98 21.54
CA LEU A 118 -3.01 4.57 22.58
C LEU A 118 -2.67 3.22 23.21
N LEU A 119 -2.13 2.28 22.43
CA LEU A 119 -1.93 0.88 22.82
C LEU A 119 -0.45 0.51 22.99
N GLY A 120 0.48 1.35 22.52
CA GLY A 120 1.92 1.12 22.67
C GLY A 120 2.49 -0.04 21.85
N VAL A 121 1.85 -0.35 20.70
CA VAL A 121 2.31 -1.38 19.75
C VAL A 121 3.62 -1.00 19.06
#